data_AF-A0A6J5F8I9-F1
#
_entry.id   AF-A0A6J5F8I9-F1
#
_cell.length_a   1.000
_cell.length_b   1.000
_cell.length_c   1.000
_cell.angle_alpha   90.00
_cell.angle_beta   90.00
_cell.angle_gamma   90.00
#
_symmetry.space_group_name_H-M   'P 1'
#
loop_
_entity.id
_entity.type
_entity.pdbx_description
1 polymer ?
#
loop_
_entity_poly.entity_id
_entity_poly.type
_entity_poly.pdbx_seq_one_letter_code
_entity_poly.pdbx_strand_id
1 'polypeptide(L)'
;MGKHRIAYPAEFRAHMVELVRAGRRPEELEKEFEPTAQTIYNWVAQADRDAGVRHDGLTTAERQELTKLRREVRQLKMERDILSQAAAWFARETGAVPPKGGTDS
;
A
#
# COMPACT_ATOMS: atom_id res chain seq x y z
N MET A 1 8.76 18.27 -8.94
CA MET A 1 7.98 17.94 -7.73
C MET A 1 6.54 17.72 -8.18
N GLY A 2 6.00 16.51 -8.01
CA GLY A 2 4.61 16.24 -8.37
C GLY A 2 3.69 17.10 -7.51
N LYS A 3 2.77 17.85 -8.13
CA LYS A 3 1.76 18.62 -7.38
C LYS A 3 0.96 17.62 -6.55
N HIS A 4 1.15 17.62 -5.23
CA HIS A 4 0.36 16.81 -4.31
C HIS A 4 -1.06 17.37 -4.33
N ARG A 5 -1.92 16.82 -5.21
CA ARG A 5 -3.35 17.09 -5.15
C ARG A 5 -3.87 16.49 -3.85
N ILE A 6 -4.49 17.34 -3.03
CA ILE A 6 -5.22 16.91 -1.84
C ILE A 6 -6.31 15.95 -2.32
N ALA A 7 -6.40 14.78 -1.69
CA ALA A 7 -7.44 13.83 -2.01
C ALA A 7 -8.81 14.40 -1.63
N TYR A 8 -9.83 14.15 -2.45
CA TYR A 8 -11.20 14.54 -2.11
C TYR A 8 -11.63 13.92 -0.77
N PRO A 9 -12.33 14.68 0.10
CA PRO A 9 -12.87 14.16 1.36
C PRO A 9 -13.69 12.88 1.15
N ALA A 10 -13.64 11.97 2.12
CA ALA A 10 -14.37 10.69 2.02
C ALA A 10 -15.88 10.90 1.89
N GLU A 11 -16.44 11.83 2.67
CA GLU A 11 -17.87 12.16 2.64
C GLU A 11 -18.30 12.71 1.28
N PHE A 12 -17.50 13.58 0.68
CA PHE A 12 -17.77 14.10 -0.65
C PHE A 12 -17.78 13.00 -1.70
N ARG A 13 -16.81 12.08 -1.65
CA ARG A 13 -16.77 10.91 -2.56
C ARG A 13 -17.98 10.01 -2.38
N ALA A 14 -18.39 9.75 -1.14
CA ALA A 14 -19.58 8.96 -0.84
C ALA A 14 -20.84 9.60 -1.41
N HIS A 15 -21.01 10.91 -1.23
CA HIS A 15 -22.12 11.66 -1.78
C HIS A 15 -22.20 11.57 -3.31
N MET A 16 -21.06 11.70 -4.01
CA MET A 16 -21.03 11.56 -5.48
C MET A 16 -21.44 10.15 -5.93
N VAL A 17 -21.05 9.11 -5.19
CA VAL A 17 -21.46 7.72 -5.46
C VAL A 17 -22.97 7.55 -5.23
N GLU A 18 -23.53 8.14 -4.16
CA GLU A 18 -24.97 8.11 -3.88
C GLU A 18 -25.78 8.77 -5.00
N LEU A 19 -25.35 9.93 -5.50
CA LEU A 19 -26.01 10.60 -6.62
C LEU A 19 -26.03 9.74 -7.88
N VAL A 20 -24.91 9.06 -8.19
CA VAL A 20 -24.87 8.13 -9.34
C VAL A 20 -25.80 6.94 -9.13
N ARG A 21 -25.84 6.37 -7.92
CA ARG A 21 -26.75 5.27 -7.58
C ARG A 21 -28.23 5.70 -7.63
N ALA A 22 -28.51 6.98 -7.38
CA ALA A 22 -29.83 7.58 -7.56
C ALA A 22 -30.20 7.86 -9.04
N GLY A 23 -29.32 7.53 -9.98
CA GLY A 23 -29.57 7.62 -11.43
C GLY A 23 -28.95 8.83 -12.13
N ARG A 24 -28.20 9.68 -11.43
CA ARG A 24 -27.45 10.78 -12.07
C ARG A 24 -26.29 10.24 -12.88
N ARG A 25 -25.98 10.91 -14.00
CA ARG A 25 -24.83 10.52 -14.84
C ARG A 25 -23.54 11.21 -14.36
N PRO A 26 -22.41 10.51 -14.27
CA PRO A 26 -21.12 11.14 -13.92
C PRO A 26 -20.74 12.35 -14.77
N GLU A 27 -21.15 12.41 -16.05
CA GLU A 27 -20.90 13.55 -16.95
C GLU A 27 -21.74 14.79 -16.59
N GLU A 28 -22.89 14.62 -15.94
CA GLU A 28 -23.67 15.74 -15.40
C GLU A 28 -23.00 16.27 -14.15
N LEU A 29 -22.57 15.36 -13.27
CA LEU A 29 -21.92 15.70 -12.01
C LEU A 29 -20.56 16.40 -12.24
N GLU A 30 -19.82 16.05 -13.29
CA GLU A 30 -18.60 16.77 -13.68
C GLU A 30 -18.83 18.24 -14.04
N LYS A 31 -20.02 18.60 -14.53
CA LYS A 31 -20.34 19.99 -14.88
C LYS A 31 -20.74 20.81 -13.64
N GLU A 32 -21.28 20.14 -12.63
CA GLU A 32 -21.77 20.76 -11.40
C GLU A 32 -20.70 20.80 -10.30
N PHE A 33 -19.78 19.84 -10.31
CA PHE A 33 -18.75 19.65 -9.30
C PHE A 33 -17.35 19.59 -9.92
N GLU A 34 -16.31 19.78 -9.11
CA GLU A 34 -14.92 19.78 -9.59
C GLU A 34 -14.39 18.43 -10.15
N PRO A 35 -14.76 17.23 -9.63
CA PRO A 35 -14.21 15.97 -10.12
C PRO A 35 -14.65 15.66 -11.55
N THR A 36 -13.74 15.11 -12.35
CA THR A 36 -14.09 14.63 -13.68
C THR A 36 -15.00 13.40 -13.62
N ALA A 37 -15.77 13.14 -14.69
CA ALA A 37 -16.63 11.95 -14.76
C ALA A 37 -15.83 10.67 -14.54
N GLN A 38 -14.62 10.58 -15.09
CA GLN A 38 -13.73 9.42 -14.89
C GLN A 38 -13.36 9.21 -13.42
N THR A 39 -13.11 10.29 -12.68
CA THR A 39 -12.85 10.20 -11.24
C THR A 39 -14.07 9.65 -10.49
N ILE A 40 -15.26 10.11 -10.84
CA ILE A 40 -16.52 9.64 -10.25
C ILE A 40 -16.76 8.16 -10.59
N TYR A 41 -16.56 7.74 -11.84
CA TYR A 41 -16.63 6.33 -12.27
C TYR A 41 -15.72 5.43 -11.43
N ASN A 42 -14.49 5.89 -11.15
CA ASN A 42 -13.54 5.14 -10.34
C ASN A 42 -14.02 4.99 -8.89
N TRP A 43 -14.67 6.01 -8.33
CA TRP A 43 -15.25 5.94 -6.99
C TRP A 43 -16.42 4.97 -6.92
N VAL A 44 -17.31 4.99 -7.91
CA VAL A 44 -18.43 4.03 -8.00
C VAL A 44 -17.89 2.61 -8.13
N ALA A 45 -16.93 2.37 -9.03
CA ALA A 45 -16.32 1.05 -9.19
C ALA A 45 -15.62 0.57 -7.91
N GLN A 46 -14.97 1.46 -7.16
CA GLN A 46 -14.38 1.10 -5.86
C GLN A 46 -15.46 0.81 -4.81
N ALA A 47 -16.51 1.62 -4.73
CA ALA A 47 -17.62 1.40 -3.80
C ALA A 47 -18.36 0.09 -4.09
N ASP A 48 -18.45 -0.31 -5.36
CA ASP A 48 -19.04 -1.59 -5.76
C ASP A 48 -18.14 -2.78 -5.40
N ARG A 49 -16.81 -2.63 -5.47
CA ARG A 49 -15.87 -3.64 -4.93
C ARG A 49 -16.01 -3.76 -3.42
N ASP A 50 -16.02 -2.62 -2.73
CA ASP A 50 -16.13 -2.56 -1.27
C ASP A 50 -17.47 -3.14 -0.77
N ALA A 51 -18.54 -3.04 -1.58
CA ALA A 51 -19.83 -3.65 -1.33
C ALA A 51 -19.96 -5.12 -1.80
N GLY A 52 -18.92 -5.69 -2.41
CA GLY A 52 -18.94 -7.07 -2.93
C GLY A 52 -19.78 -7.27 -4.20
N VAL A 53 -20.17 -6.20 -4.88
CA VAL A 53 -20.87 -6.24 -6.17
C VAL A 53 -19.89 -6.54 -7.32
N ARG A 54 -18.63 -6.11 -7.17
CA ARG A 54 -17.54 -6.35 -8.13
C ARG A 54 -16.37 -7.06 -7.48
N HIS A 55 -15.68 -7.89 -8.26
CA HIS A 55 -14.51 -8.67 -7.81
C HIS A 55 -13.29 -8.50 -8.72
N ASP A 56 -13.29 -7.49 -9.60
CA ASP A 56 -12.24 -7.21 -10.58
C ASP A 56 -11.03 -6.46 -9.99
N GLY A 57 -10.93 -6.38 -8.67
CA GLY A 57 -9.84 -5.70 -7.97
C GLY A 57 -10.02 -5.73 -6.46
N LEU A 58 -9.02 -5.21 -5.75
CA LEU A 58 -9.03 -5.15 -4.29
C LEU A 58 -10.05 -4.12 -3.78
N THR A 59 -10.72 -4.49 -2.70
CA THR A 59 -11.42 -3.56 -1.82
C THR A 59 -10.45 -2.56 -1.19
N THR A 60 -11.00 -1.47 -0.68
CA THR A 60 -10.25 -0.45 0.04
C THR A 60 -9.56 -1.06 1.28
N ALA A 61 -10.24 -1.96 2.00
CA ALA A 61 -9.70 -2.63 3.17
C ALA A 61 -8.53 -3.56 2.82
N GLU A 62 -8.67 -4.40 1.80
CA GLU A 62 -7.59 -5.28 1.34
C GLU A 62 -6.36 -4.49 0.87
N ARG A 63 -6.58 -3.36 0.18
CA ARG A 63 -5.49 -2.49 -0.26
C ARG A 63 -4.74 -1.85 0.90
N GLN A 64 -5.46 -1.44 1.95
CA GLN A 64 -4.87 -0.87 3.16
C GLN A 64 -4.03 -1.92 3.88
N GLU A 65 -4.56 -3.13 4.07
CA GLU A 65 -3.85 -4.22 4.73
C GLU A 65 -2.61 -4.64 3.93
N LEU A 66 -2.73 -4.77 2.61
CA LEU A 66 -1.59 -5.05 1.74
C LEU A 66 -0.48 -3.99 1.88
N THR A 67 -0.86 -2.72 2.01
CA THR A 67 0.10 -1.63 2.19
C THR A 67 0.79 -1.71 3.55
N LYS A 68 0.04 -1.99 4.61
CA LYS A 68 0.56 -2.19 5.97
C LYS A 68 1.54 -3.35 6.01
N LEU A 69 1.14 -4.53 5.52
CA LEU A 69 1.99 -5.72 5.48
C LEU A 69 3.26 -5.51 4.68
N ARG A 70 3.19 -4.81 3.54
CA ARG A 70 4.40 -4.46 2.75
C ARG A 70 5.38 -3.57 3.52
N ARG A 71 4.89 -2.69 4.40
CA ARG A 71 5.74 -1.87 5.27
C ARG A 71 6.36 -2.72 6.37
N GLU A 72 5.57 -3.56 7.02
CA GLU A 72 6.05 -4.47 8.08
C GLU A 72 7.10 -5.44 7.54
N VAL A 73 6.86 -6.08 6.40
CA VAL A 73 7.83 -6.98 5.76
C VAL A 73 9.13 -6.26 5.44
N ARG A 74 9.08 -4.99 5.02
CA ARG A 74 10.29 -4.18 4.76
C ARG A 74 11.05 -3.92 6.06
N GLN A 75 10.35 -3.56 7.12
CA GLN A 75 10.93 -3.33 8.45
C GLN A 75 11.60 -4.60 8.99
N LEU A 76 10.89 -5.73 8.96
CA LEU A 76 11.40 -7.02 9.44
C LEU A 76 12.63 -7.48 8.65
N LYS A 77 12.66 -7.27 7.33
CA LYS A 77 13.84 -7.57 6.51
C LYS A 77 15.04 -6.73 6.93
N MET A 78 14.84 -5.43 7.15
CA MET A 78 15.90 -4.53 7.60
C MET A 78 16.44 -4.93 8.98
N GLU A 79 15.57 -5.23 9.94
CA GLU A 79 15.96 -5.68 11.27
C GLU A 79 16.75 -6.99 11.22
N ARG A 80 16.26 -7.97 10.45
CA ARG A 80 16.96 -9.24 10.24
C ARG A 80 18.34 -9.04 9.62
N ASP A 81 18.47 -8.12 8.67
CA ASP A 81 19.75 -7.84 8.02
C ASP A 81 20.74 -7.18 8.99
N ILE A 82 20.29 -6.22 9.81
CA ILE A 82 21.11 -5.59 10.87
C ILE A 82 21.59 -6.64 11.88
N LEU A 83 20.68 -7.50 12.35
CA LEU A 83 21.03 -8.56 13.31
C LEU A 83 22.02 -9.56 12.70
N SER A 84 21.83 -9.95 11.43
CA SER A 84 22.74 -10.83 10.71
C SER A 84 24.13 -10.21 10.57
N GLN A 85 24.20 -8.92 10.26
CA GLN A 85 25.46 -8.18 10.18
C GLN A 85 26.16 -8.08 11.54
N ALA A 86 25.41 -7.79 12.61
CA ALA A 86 25.94 -7.76 13.96
C ALA A 86 26.48 -9.14 14.39
N ALA A 87 25.72 -10.21 14.16
CA ALA A 87 26.14 -11.57 14.47
C ALA A 87 27.42 -11.97 13.71
N ALA A 88 27.50 -11.63 12.42
CA ALA A 88 28.70 -11.86 11.61
C ALA A 88 29.90 -11.05 12.12
N TRP A 89 29.69 -9.81 12.56
CA TRP A 89 30.74 -8.99 13.17
C TRP A 89 31.24 -9.60 14.48
N PHE A 90 30.34 -9.99 15.40
CA PHE A 90 30.70 -10.62 16.66
C PHE A 90 31.42 -11.96 16.48
N ALA A 91 30.99 -12.80 15.52
CA ALA A 91 31.65 -14.07 15.23
C ALA A 91 33.09 -13.89 14.73
N ARG A 92 33.38 -12.78 14.03
CA ARG A 92 34.74 -12.41 13.60
C ARG A 92 35.58 -11.86 14.75
N GLU A 93 35.01 -11.01 15.59
CA GLU A 93 35.73 -10.32 16.68
C GLU A 93 36.04 -11.24 17.87
N THR A 94 35.15 -12.19 18.19
CA THR A 94 35.31 -13.11 19.33
C THR A 94 36.19 -14.32 19.05
N GLY A 95 36.76 -14.46 17.84
CA GLY A 95 37.69 -15.55 17.52
C GLY A 95 37.09 -16.96 17.58
N ALA A 96 35.75 -17.09 17.52
CA ALA A 96 35.07 -18.39 17.54
C ALA A 96 35.35 -19.26 16.29
N VAL A 97 36.04 -18.69 15.29
CA VAL A 97 36.74 -19.47 14.27
C VAL A 97 38.15 -19.76 14.80
N PRO A 98 38.45 -20.99 15.26
CA PRO A 98 39.82 -21.32 15.63
C PRO A 98 40.72 -21.07 14.41
N PRO A 99 41.95 -20.51 14.60
CA PRO A 99 42.90 -20.49 13.51
C PRO A 99 43.06 -21.92 13.02
N LYS A 100 42.99 -22.15 11.70
CA LYS A 100 43.43 -23.41 11.12
C LYS A 100 44.89 -23.59 11.54
N GLY A 101 45.09 -24.33 12.63
CA GLY A 101 46.40 -24.72 13.10
C GLY A 101 47.06 -25.51 11.98
N GLY A 102 48.23 -25.04 11.57
CA GLY A 102 49.04 -25.72 10.59
C GLY A 102 49.41 -27.12 11.07
N THR A 103 49.35 -28.06 10.14
CA THR A 103 50.25 -29.22 10.10
C THR A 103 50.53 -29.43 8.63
N ASP A 104 51.77 -29.17 8.22
CA ASP A 104 52.48 -29.98 7.24
C ASP A 104 53.97 -29.80 7.60
N SER A 105 54.48 -30.79 8.32
CA SER A 105 55.90 -31.14 8.37
C SER A 105 56.21 -32.11 7.23
#